data_AF-G7YWP6-F1
#
_entry.id   AF-G7YWP6-F1
#
_cell.length_a   1.000
_cell.length_b   1.000
_cell.length_c   1.000
_cell.angle_alpha   90.00
_cell.angle_beta   90.00
_cell.angle_gamma   90.00
#
_symmetry.space_group_name_H-M   'P 1'
#
loop_
_entity.id
_entity.type
_entity.pdbx_description
1 polymer ?
#
loop_
_entity_poly.entity_id
_entity_poly.type
_entity_poly.pdbx_seq_one_letter_code
_entity_poly.pdbx_strand_id
1 'polypeptide(L)' 'MKTANIKPVKGRMKLVLVVRKDLNMGTGKIAAQCSHATLSCYEYARDVNPGLLESWVRQGQPKIVVKVDSAEDL' A
#
# COMPACT_ATOMS: atom_id res chain seq x y z
N MET A 1 -20.19 16.98 -3.84
CA MET A 1 -19.15 16.01 -4.26
C MET A 1 -19.79 15.07 -5.27
N LYS A 2 -19.28 15.01 -6.50
CA LYS A 2 -19.82 14.10 -7.51
C LYS A 2 -19.50 12.66 -7.07
N THR A 3 -20.53 11.91 -6.67
CA THR A 3 -20.44 10.47 -6.48
C THR A 3 -20.22 9.87 -7.86
N ALA A 4 -18.96 9.74 -8.26
CA ALA A 4 -18.61 8.92 -9.40
C ALA A 4 -19.19 7.52 -9.13
N ASN A 5 -19.71 6.88 -10.17
CA ASN A 5 -20.25 5.52 -10.09
C ASN A 5 -19.07 4.54 -9.87
N ILE A 6 -18.49 4.55 -8.67
CA ILE A 6 -17.34 3.73 -8.30
C ILE A 6 -17.87 2.31 -8.14
N LYS A 7 -17.50 1.43 -9.08
CA LYS A 7 -17.81 0.01 -8.97
C LYS A 7 -16.75 -0.64 -8.08
N PRO A 8 -17.10 -1.15 -6.89
CA PRO A 8 -16.14 -1.84 -6.04
C PRO A 8 -15.61 -3.09 -6.74
N VAL A 9 -14.30 -3.29 -6.66
CA VAL A 9 -13.64 -4.48 -7.21
C VAL A 9 -13.90 -5.66 -6.28
N LYS A 10 -14.37 -6.79 -6.84
CA LYS A 10 -14.61 -8.04 -6.08
C LYS A 10 -13.28 -8.70 -5.68
N GLY A 11 -13.25 -9.32 -4.51
CA GLY A 11 -12.10 -10.08 -4.01
C GLY A 11 -11.38 -9.42 -2.82
N ARG A 12 -10.47 -10.17 -2.21
CA ARG A 12 -9.67 -9.68 -1.07
C ARG A 12 -8.54 -8.78 -1.56
N MET A 13 -8.43 -7.60 -0.97
CA MET A 13 -7.41 -6.60 -1.32
C MET A 13 -6.44 -6.42 -0.16
N LYS A 14 -5.17 -6.18 -0.45
CA LYS A 14 -4.13 -5.87 0.53
C LYS A 14 -3.04 -5.01 -0.09
N LEU A 15 -2.41 -4.18 0.73
CA LEU A 15 -1.18 -3.49 0.39
C LEU A 15 0.00 -4.30 0.91
N VAL A 16 0.97 -4.60 0.06
CA VAL A 16 2.22 -5.26 0.47
C VAL A 16 3.34 -4.23 0.42
N LEU A 17 4.05 -4.07 1.53
CA LEU A 17 5.17 -3.15 1.68
C LEU A 17 6.45 -3.97 1.77
N VAL A 18 7.34 -3.78 0.80
CA VAL A 18 8.59 -4.53 0.70
C VAL A 18 9.72 -3.67 1.26
N VAL A 19 10.42 -4.19 2.27
CA VAL A 19 11.48 -3.45 2.97
C VAL A 19 12.83 -4.12 2.73
N ARG A 20 13.80 -3.33 2.27
CA ARG A 20 15.19 -3.73 2.13
C ARG A 20 15.88 -3.93 3.47
N LYS A 21 16.50 -5.10 3.66
CA LYS A 21 17.32 -5.39 4.84
C LYS A 21 18.73 -4.82 4.74
N ASP A 22 19.34 -4.82 3.56
CA ASP A 22 20.71 -4.34 3.32
C ASP A 22 20.94 -2.86 3.70
N LEU A 23 19.88 -2.04 3.74
CA LEU A 23 19.94 -0.65 4.20
C LEU A 23 20.09 -0.50 5.72
N ASN A 24 20.09 -1.60 6.48
CA ASN A 24 20.25 -1.67 7.94
C ASN A 24 19.39 -0.62 8.70
N MET A 25 18.15 -0.41 8.24
CA MET A 25 17.26 0.59 8.81
C MET A 25 16.72 0.14 10.17
N GLY A 26 16.76 1.03 11.16
CA GLY A 26 16.08 0.81 12.45
C GLY A 26 14.55 0.75 12.30
N THR A 27 13.87 0.16 13.28
CA THR A 27 12.42 -0.07 13.28
C THR A 27 11.60 1.21 13.05
N GLY A 28 11.99 2.33 13.68
CA GLY A 28 11.32 3.62 13.47
C GLY A 28 11.45 4.15 12.04
N LYS A 29 12.64 4.00 11.42
CA LYS A 29 12.86 4.41 10.03
C LYS A 29 12.07 3.53 9.07
N ILE A 30 12.02 2.21 9.31
CA ILE A 30 11.18 1.28 8.54
C ILE A 30 9.70 1.70 8.61
N ALA A 31 9.19 2.01 9.81
CA ALA A 31 7.81 2.44 10.00
C ALA A 31 7.49 3.75 9.25
N ALA A 32 8.41 4.71 9.27
CA ALA A 32 8.27 5.96 8.52
C ALA A 32 8.21 5.70 7.01
N GLN A 33 9.14 4.90 6.47
CA GLN A 33 9.16 4.56 5.04
C GLN A 33 7.90 3.79 4.60
N CYS A 34 7.43 2.84 5.42
CA CYS A 34 6.17 2.14 5.18
C CYS A 34 4.96 3.09 5.14
N SER A 35 4.97 4.13 6.00
CA SER A 35 3.93 5.16 6.03
C SER A 35 3.96 6.03 4.76
N HIS A 36 5.16 6.45 4.32
CA HIS A 36 5.31 7.22 3.07
C HIS A 36 4.87 6.42 1.84
N ALA A 37 5.28 5.15 1.74
CA ALA A 37 4.88 4.26 0.65
C ALA A 37 3.35 4.03 0.64
N THR A 38 2.74 3.85 1.82
CA THR A 38 1.29 3.69 1.94
C THR A 38 0.53 4.91 1.40
N LEU A 39 0.94 6.12 1.79
CA LEU A 39 0.29 7.34 1.32
C LEU A 39 0.45 7.51 -0.20
N SER A 40 1.65 7.25 -0.72
CA SER A 40 1.93 7.32 -2.16
C SER A 40 1.06 6.34 -2.95
N CYS A 41 0.93 5.09 -2.48
CA CYS A 41 0.04 4.10 -3.09
C CYS A 41 -1.45 4.48 -2.97
N TYR A 42 -1.86 5.09 -1.86
CA TYR A 42 -3.23 5.57 -1.68
C TYR A 42 -3.58 6.66 -2.69
N GLU A 43 -2.74 7.68 -2.83
CA GLU A 43 -2.93 8.77 -3.78
C GLU A 43 -2.94 8.26 -5.22
N TYR A 44 -2.00 7.38 -5.57
CA TYR A 44 -1.98 6.73 -6.87
C TYR A 44 -3.25 5.93 -7.14
N ALA A 45 -3.70 5.09 -6.20
CA ALA A 45 -4.90 4.27 -6.36
C ALA A 45 -6.17 5.12 -6.43
N ARG A 46 -6.22 6.25 -5.71
CA ARG A 46 -7.33 7.21 -5.78
C ARG A 46 -7.51 7.74 -7.20
N ASP A 47 -6.42 7.99 -7.91
CA ASP A 47 -6.48 8.61 -9.23
C ASP A 47 -6.62 7.54 -10.34
N VAL A 48 -5.99 6.36 -10.17
CA VAL A 48 -5.96 5.30 -11.20
C VAL A 48 -7.11 4.30 -11.06
N ASN A 49 -7.49 3.90 -9.84
CA ASN A 49 -8.54 2.92 -9.61
C ASN A 49 -9.28 3.16 -8.28
N PRO A 50 -10.17 4.18 -8.24
CA PRO A 50 -10.94 4.50 -7.03
C PRO A 50 -11.75 3.31 -6.48
N GLY A 51 -12.20 2.38 -7.34
CA GLY A 51 -12.98 1.20 -6.93
C GLY A 51 -12.15 0.14 -6.23
N LEU A 52 -10.89 -0.04 -6.64
CA LEU A 52 -9.94 -0.88 -5.91
C LEU A 52 -9.64 -0.27 -4.54
N LEU A 53 -9.40 1.05 -4.50
CA LEU A 53 -9.12 1.77 -3.27
C LEU A 53 -10.29 1.66 -2.28
N GLU A 54 -11.52 1.90 -2.74
CA GLU A 54 -12.72 1.78 -1.91
C GLU A 54 -12.89 0.35 -1.37
N SER A 55 -12.71 -0.67 -2.21
CA SER A 55 -12.74 -2.07 -1.77
C SER A 55 -11.70 -2.38 -0.69
N TRP A 56 -10.47 -1.90 -0.84
CA TRP A 56 -9.40 -2.10 0.16
C TRP A 56 -9.71 -1.38 1.47
N VAL A 57 -10.17 -0.13 1.42
CA VAL A 57 -10.56 0.64 2.61
C VAL A 57 -11.72 -0.04 3.35
N ARG A 58 -12.76 -0.48 2.64
CA ARG A 58 -13.90 -1.21 3.23
C ARG A 58 -13.51 -2.53 3.87
N GLN A 59 -12.40 -3.14 3.45
CA GLN A 59 -11.84 -4.35 4.04
C GLN A 59 -10.94 -4.08 5.26
N GLY A 60 -10.94 -2.86 5.80
CA GLY A 60 -10.08 -2.50 6.93
C GLY A 60 -8.63 -2.22 6.52
N GLN A 61 -8.41 -1.87 5.24
CA GLN A 61 -7.13 -1.37 4.72
C GLN A 61 -5.89 -2.21 5.14
N PRO A 62 -5.92 -3.55 4.94
CA PRO A 62 -4.87 -4.45 5.41
C PRO A 62 -3.52 -4.16 4.74
N LYS A 63 -2.46 -4.17 5.54
CA LYS A 63 -1.07 -3.90 5.14
C LYS A 63 -0.19 -5.04 5.62
N ILE A 64 0.61 -5.61 4.73
CA ILE A 64 1.57 -6.68 5.04
C ILE A 64 2.96 -6.16 4.74
N VAL A 65 3.82 -6.13 5.76
CA VAL A 65 5.22 -5.74 5.60
C VAL A 65 6.06 -7.00 5.45
N VAL A 66 6.79 -7.11 4.34
CA VAL A 66 7.75 -8.19 4.06
C VAL A 66 9.15 -7.61 3.91
N LYS A 67 10.16 -8.47 4.00
CA LYS A 67 11.57 -8.07 3.90
C LYS A 67 12.24 -8.79 2.74
N VAL A 68 13.10 -8.08 2.02
CA VAL A 68 13.97 -8.61 0.96
C VAL A 68 15.42 -8.33 1.29
N ASP A 69 16.35 -9.10 0.72
CA ASP A 69 17.75 -9.05 1.12
C ASP A 69 18.49 -7.92 0.41
N SER A 70 18.24 -7.67 -0.89
CA SER A 70 18.89 -6.58 -1.64
C SER A 70 17.93 -5.74 -2.49
N ALA A 71 18.50 -4.80 -3.26
CA ALA A 71 17.77 -4.04 -4.27
C ALA A 71 17.35 -4.89 -5.49
N GLU A 72 18.08 -5.97 -5.79
CA GLU A 72 17.78 -6.83 -6.93
C GLU A 72 16.49 -7.65 -6.70
N ASP A 73 16.13 -7.86 -5.43
CA ASP A 73 14.92 -8.57 -5.01
C ASP A 73 13.65 -7.71 -4.99
N LEU A 74 13.74 -6.45 -5.45
CA LEU A 74 12.72 -5.40 -5.26
C LEU A 74 11.91 -5.09 -6.52
#